data_AF-A0A369JJI7-F1
#
_entry.id   AF-A0A369JJI7-F1
#
_cell.length_a   1.000
_cell.length_b   1.000
_cell.length_c   1.000
_cell.angle_alpha   90.00
_cell.angle_beta   90.00
_cell.angle_gamma   90.00
#
_symmetry.space_group_name_H-M   'P 1'
#
loop_
_entity.id
_entity.type
_entity.pdbx_description
1 polymer ?
#
loop_
_entity_poly.entity_id
_entity_poly.type
_entity_poly.pdbx_seq_one_letter_code
_entity_poly.pdbx_strand_id
1 'polypeptide(L)'
;MGVNLSEGFIPYLEFFPQPYCRFITLTTANDHNRVLAMSVPFRQDMPPAGGFATLKYQRNLPFRGPGSLVVLGGVTGICAYGFYRLGMGNREKRELQREKVWSRIHLVPLLMAEGDRDVYRREQAALAREKEIMKDVKGWEAGKSVYNSSRYRSPEIVIL
;
A
#
# COMPACT_ATOMS: atom_id res chain seq x y z
N MET A 1 27.37 -40.19 39.41
CA MET A 1 28.13 -41.30 40.04
C MET A 1 27.14 -42.38 40.40
N GLY A 2 27.31 -43.58 39.86
CA GLY A 2 26.37 -44.69 40.05
C GLY A 2 26.54 -45.70 38.91
N VAL A 3 27.64 -46.43 38.97
CA VAL A 3 28.09 -47.43 37.99
C VAL A 3 27.50 -48.78 38.43
N ASN A 4 26.79 -49.49 37.55
CA ASN A 4 26.39 -50.87 37.78
C ASN A 4 27.43 -51.81 37.14
N LEU A 5 28.02 -52.66 37.97
CA LEU A 5 28.90 -53.79 37.65
C LEU A 5 28.10 -55.08 37.88
N SER A 6 28.04 -55.96 36.88
CA SER A 6 27.79 -57.42 36.99
C SER A 6 27.51 -57.94 35.57
N GLU A 7 28.11 -58.96 34.97
CA GLU A 7 29.21 -59.87 35.27
C GLU A 7 29.74 -60.35 33.90
N GLY A 8 31.04 -60.60 33.79
CA GLY A 8 31.62 -61.31 32.65
C GLY A 8 31.72 -62.80 32.97
N PHE A 9 31.36 -63.67 32.02
CA PHE A 9 31.79 -65.07 32.05
C PHE A 9 31.87 -65.68 30.63
N ILE A 10 33.11 -65.66 30.10
CA ILE A 10 33.84 -66.72 29.38
C ILE A 10 33.10 -67.56 28.30
N PRO A 11 33.55 -67.50 27.03
CA PRO A 11 33.45 -68.61 26.09
C PRO A 11 34.77 -69.41 26.05
N TYR A 12 34.73 -70.72 26.29
CA TYR A 12 35.84 -71.63 25.98
C TYR A 12 35.33 -72.92 25.33
N LEU A 13 36.12 -73.36 24.34
CA LEU A 13 36.29 -74.71 23.77
C LEU A 13 35.20 -75.17 22.80
N GLU A 14 35.45 -75.07 21.49
CA GLU A 14 36.22 -76.03 20.63
C GLU A 14 35.47 -77.33 20.37
N PHE A 15 35.03 -77.54 19.11
CA PHE A 15 34.99 -78.86 18.47
C PHE A 15 34.81 -78.71 16.93
N PHE A 16 35.93 -78.60 16.21
CA PHE A 16 36.11 -79.32 14.94
C PHE A 16 36.72 -80.69 15.32
N PRO A 17 36.53 -81.82 14.61
CA PRO A 17 36.51 -81.92 13.14
C PRO A 17 35.54 -83.01 12.58
N GLN A 18 35.66 -83.24 11.26
CA GLN A 18 35.24 -84.40 10.44
C GLN A 18 34.12 -84.10 9.42
N PRO A 19 34.44 -84.17 8.11
CA PRO A 19 33.58 -84.89 7.19
C PRO A 19 34.36 -86.04 6.57
N TYR A 20 34.00 -87.26 6.97
CA TYR A 20 34.42 -88.47 6.28
C TYR A 20 33.77 -88.55 4.89
N CYS A 21 34.60 -89.00 3.96
CA CYS A 21 34.38 -89.38 2.58
C CYS A 21 32.96 -89.84 2.22
N ARG A 22 32.27 -89.07 1.35
CA ARG A 22 31.14 -89.58 0.56
C ARG A 22 31.68 -90.09 -0.77
N PHE A 23 31.63 -91.42 -0.93
CA PHE A 23 31.88 -92.14 -2.17
C PHE A 23 30.94 -91.60 -3.26
N ILE A 24 31.47 -90.87 -4.25
CA ILE A 24 30.77 -90.50 -5.47
C ILE A 24 31.40 -91.34 -6.58
N THR A 25 30.66 -92.33 -7.07
CA THR A 25 31.05 -93.14 -8.21
C THR A 25 31.09 -92.27 -9.46
N LEU A 26 32.27 -92.22 -10.10
CA LEU A 26 32.45 -91.61 -11.42
C LEU A 26 31.71 -92.46 -12.46
N THR A 27 30.77 -91.84 -13.18
CA THR A 27 30.35 -92.32 -14.49
C THR A 27 30.63 -91.21 -15.51
N THR A 28 31.22 -91.64 -16.62
CA THR A 28 31.95 -90.87 -17.63
C THR A 28 31.10 -90.20 -18.70
N ALA A 29 31.74 -89.22 -19.36
CA ALA A 29 31.49 -88.65 -20.70
C ALA A 29 30.36 -87.59 -20.77
N ASN A 30 30.53 -86.42 -21.40
CA ASN A 30 31.09 -86.19 -22.74
C ASN A 30 31.32 -84.68 -22.95
N ASP A 31 32.55 -84.26 -23.31
CA ASP A 31 32.92 -82.89 -23.67
C ASP A 31 32.80 -82.67 -25.17
N HIS A 32 31.98 -81.73 -25.66
CA HIS A 32 32.09 -81.22 -27.04
C HIS A 32 31.67 -79.75 -27.16
N ASN A 33 32.61 -78.91 -27.61
CA ASN A 33 32.46 -77.57 -28.21
C ASN A 33 32.28 -76.32 -27.34
N ARG A 34 33.41 -75.69 -27.02
CA ARG A 34 33.56 -74.22 -26.91
C ARG A 34 34.87 -73.78 -27.57
N VAL A 35 34.78 -73.06 -28.70
CA VAL A 35 35.89 -72.22 -29.22
C VAL A 35 35.32 -70.85 -29.58
N LEU A 36 35.97 -69.83 -29.03
CA LEU A 36 35.57 -68.42 -28.97
C LEU A 36 36.27 -67.61 -30.08
N ALA A 37 35.55 -66.67 -30.70
CA ALA A 37 36.15 -65.52 -31.36
C ALA A 37 35.99 -64.30 -30.42
N MET A 38 37.09 -63.69 -29.99
CA MET A 38 37.06 -62.49 -29.14
C MET A 38 37.20 -61.21 -29.99
N SER A 39 36.22 -60.31 -29.89
CA SER A 39 36.26 -58.95 -30.43
C SER A 39 36.83 -57.96 -29.41
N VAL A 40 37.59 -56.95 -29.87
CA VAL A 40 38.23 -55.92 -29.03
C VAL A 40 37.17 -54.99 -28.42
N PRO A 41 37.14 -54.75 -27.09
CA PRO A 41 36.10 -53.93 -26.47
C PRO A 41 36.37 -52.43 -26.63
N PHE A 42 35.40 -51.68 -27.16
CA PHE A 42 35.39 -50.21 -27.17
C PHE A 42 34.67 -49.68 -25.93
N ARG A 43 35.26 -48.70 -25.24
CA ARG A 43 34.63 -48.01 -24.11
C ARG A 43 33.99 -46.72 -24.60
N GLN A 44 32.70 -46.80 -24.94
CA GLN A 44 31.91 -45.65 -25.36
C GLN A 44 31.32 -44.95 -24.13
N ASP A 45 31.25 -43.62 -24.15
CA ASP A 45 30.54 -42.87 -23.11
C ASP A 45 29.03 -43.06 -23.30
N MET A 46 28.45 -43.87 -22.42
CA MET A 46 27.04 -44.21 -22.41
C MET A 46 26.36 -43.54 -21.22
N PRO A 47 25.06 -43.21 -21.32
CA PRO A 47 24.30 -42.79 -20.15
C PRO A 47 24.35 -43.89 -19.07
N PRO A 48 24.27 -43.52 -17.79
CA PRO A 48 24.23 -44.50 -16.71
C PRO A 48 23.07 -45.48 -16.93
N ALA A 49 23.24 -46.74 -16.54
CA ALA A 49 22.25 -47.79 -16.77
C ALA A 49 20.84 -47.48 -16.19
N GLY A 50 20.73 -46.52 -15.27
CA GLY A 50 19.47 -46.02 -14.70
C GLY A 50 18.91 -44.72 -15.30
N GLY A 51 19.52 -44.18 -16.36
CA GLY A 51 19.10 -42.91 -16.98
C GLY A 51 19.39 -41.66 -16.15
N PHE A 52 19.08 -40.49 -16.70
CA PHE A 52 19.21 -39.21 -15.98
C PHE A 52 17.95 -38.86 -15.19
N ALA A 53 18.11 -38.03 -14.15
CA ALA A 53 16.97 -37.51 -13.40
C ALA A 53 16.00 -36.76 -14.31
N THR A 54 14.70 -36.86 -14.01
CA THR A 54 13.67 -36.20 -14.81
C THR A 54 13.77 -34.68 -14.65
N LEU A 55 14.09 -34.02 -15.77
CA LEU A 55 14.16 -32.56 -15.83
C LEU A 55 12.73 -31.99 -15.88
N LYS A 56 12.40 -31.11 -14.93
CA LYS A 56 11.13 -30.37 -14.96
C LYS A 56 11.23 -29.24 -16.00
N TYR A 57 10.87 -29.56 -17.23
CA TYR A 57 10.83 -28.60 -18.34
C TYR A 57 9.60 -27.69 -18.32
N GLN A 58 8.59 -28.01 -17.51
CA GLN A 58 7.35 -27.26 -17.39
C GLN A 58 7.50 -26.05 -16.45
N ARG A 59 6.81 -24.96 -16.80
CA ARG A 59 6.81 -23.72 -16.02
C ARG A 59 6.02 -23.88 -14.71
N ASN A 60 6.71 -23.99 -13.57
CA ASN A 60 6.10 -24.09 -12.25
C ASN A 60 5.90 -22.71 -11.60
N LEU A 61 4.87 -21.97 -12.04
CA LEU A 61 4.49 -20.69 -11.42
C LEU A 61 3.21 -20.87 -10.58
N PRO A 62 3.29 -20.92 -9.25
CA PRO A 62 2.10 -20.97 -8.40
C PRO A 62 1.38 -19.61 -8.42
N PHE A 63 0.06 -19.62 -8.58
CA PHE A 63 -0.76 -18.43 -8.43
C PHE A 63 -0.78 -18.02 -6.95
N ARG A 64 0.03 -17.02 -6.61
CA ARG A 64 0.13 -16.45 -5.27
C ARG A 64 -0.62 -15.12 -5.22
N GLY A 65 -1.53 -14.99 -4.26
CA GLY A 65 -2.25 -13.76 -3.98
C GLY A 65 -3.68 -14.00 -3.53
N PRO A 66 -4.30 -13.03 -2.83
CA PRO A 66 -5.72 -13.08 -2.53
C PRO A 66 -6.53 -12.99 -3.83
N GLY A 67 -7.65 -13.72 -3.90
CA GLY A 67 -8.56 -13.64 -5.04
C GLY A 67 -9.09 -12.22 -5.25
N SER A 68 -9.46 -11.88 -6.50
CA SER A 68 -9.92 -10.54 -6.88
C SER A 68 -11.08 -10.04 -6.01
N LEU A 69 -12.03 -10.91 -5.67
CA LEU A 69 -13.17 -10.59 -4.80
C LEU A 69 -12.73 -10.20 -3.38
N VAL A 70 -11.68 -10.83 -2.86
CA VAL A 70 -11.14 -10.52 -1.52
C VAL A 70 -10.50 -9.13 -1.54
N VAL A 71 -9.75 -8.81 -2.58
CA VAL A 71 -9.15 -7.48 -2.75
C VAL A 71 -10.22 -6.40 -2.90
N LEU A 72 -11.22 -6.64 -3.75
CA LEU A 72 -12.34 -5.71 -3.93
C LEU A 72 -13.15 -5.52 -2.65
N GLY A 73 -13.42 -6.60 -1.90
CA GLY A 73 -14.09 -6.52 -0.61
C GLY A 73 -13.28 -5.72 0.42
N GLY A 74 -11.96 -5.94 0.49
CA GLY A 74 -11.06 -5.21 1.38
C GLY A 74 -11.03 -3.71 1.08
N VAL A 75 -10.84 -3.34 -0.20
CA VAL A 75 -10.84 -1.93 -0.63
C VAL A 75 -12.19 -1.28 -0.35
N THR A 76 -13.30 -1.96 -0.68
CA THR A 76 -14.65 -1.44 -0.45
C THR A 76 -14.91 -1.23 1.05
N GLY A 77 -14.47 -2.15 1.90
CA GLY A 77 -14.59 -2.02 3.36
C GLY A 77 -13.80 -0.83 3.92
N ILE A 78 -12.57 -0.63 3.47
CA ILE A 78 -11.73 0.52 3.88
C ILE A 78 -12.37 1.82 3.42
N CYS A 79 -12.83 1.90 2.18
CA CYS A 79 -13.51 3.08 1.64
C CYS A 79 -14.80 3.39 2.41
N ALA A 80 -15.64 2.39 2.68
CA ALA A 80 -16.89 2.56 3.44
C ALA A 80 -16.61 3.11 4.85
N TYR A 81 -15.58 2.58 5.53
CA TYR A 81 -15.16 3.09 6.83
C TYR A 81 -14.61 4.53 6.74
N GLY A 82 -13.82 4.83 5.70
CA GLY A 82 -13.34 6.18 5.42
C GLY A 82 -14.48 7.19 5.26
N PHE A 83 -15.49 6.86 4.46
CA PHE A 83 -16.67 7.70 4.27
C PHE A 83 -17.48 7.88 5.55
N TYR A 84 -17.60 6.85 6.38
CA TYR A 84 -18.24 6.97 7.69
C TYR A 84 -17.52 7.98 8.59
N ARG A 85 -16.18 7.88 8.71
CA ARG A 85 -15.36 8.82 9.50
C ARG A 85 -15.43 10.25 8.96
N LEU A 86 -15.40 10.42 7.63
CA LEU A 86 -15.57 11.73 6.98
C LEU A 86 -16.95 12.34 7.27
N GLY A 87 -18.01 11.52 7.25
CA GLY A 87 -19.37 11.96 7.58
C GLY A 87 -19.49 12.54 8.99
N MET A 88 -18.83 11.90 9.97
CA MET A 88 -18.76 12.40 11.34
C MET A 88 -18.00 13.74 11.42
N GLY A 89 -16.81 13.84 10.82
CA GLY A 89 -16.04 15.08 10.80
C GLY A 89 -16.75 16.24 10.08
N ASN A 90 -17.53 15.95 9.03
CA ASN A 90 -18.33 16.96 8.35
C ASN A 90 -19.51 17.48 9.17
N ARG A 91 -19.99 16.72 10.16
CA ARG A 91 -21.00 17.21 11.11
C ARG A 91 -20.36 18.18 12.09
N GLU A 92 -19.24 17.80 12.68
CA GLU A 92 -18.47 18.65 13.60
C GLU A 92 -18.05 19.97 12.94
N LYS A 93 -17.51 19.92 11.72
CA LYS A 93 -17.16 21.13 10.95
C LYS A 93 -18.34 22.05 10.73
N ARG A 94 -19.55 21.52 10.49
CA ARG A 94 -20.75 22.35 10.30
C ARG A 94 -21.16 23.05 11.60
N GLU A 95 -21.01 22.39 12.74
CA GLU A 95 -21.27 23.02 14.04
C GLU A 95 -20.26 24.13 14.34
N LEU A 96 -18.97 23.91 14.07
CA LEU A 96 -17.94 24.95 14.21
C LEU A 96 -18.18 26.15 13.28
N GLN A 97 -18.58 25.90 12.03
CA GLN A 97 -18.94 26.99 11.11
C GLN A 97 -20.19 27.72 11.57
N ARG A 98 -21.16 27.01 12.15
CA ARG A 98 -22.35 27.63 12.75
C ARG A 98 -21.92 28.57 13.86
N GLU A 99 -21.12 28.11 14.82
CA GLU A 99 -20.59 28.95 15.91
C GLU A 99 -19.87 30.20 15.37
N LYS A 100 -18.98 30.04 14.38
CA LYS A 100 -18.28 31.16 13.73
C LYS A 100 -19.22 32.15 13.05
N VAL A 101 -20.28 31.67 12.40
CA VAL A 101 -21.28 32.54 11.77
C VAL A 101 -22.08 33.28 12.82
N TRP A 102 -22.48 32.62 13.91
CA TRP A 102 -23.18 33.26 15.02
C TRP A 102 -22.32 34.33 15.70
N SER A 103 -21.03 34.08 15.95
CA SER A 103 -20.14 35.12 16.51
C SER A 103 -20.04 36.32 15.59
N ARG A 104 -19.96 36.09 14.27
CA ARG A 104 -19.95 37.18 13.28
C ARG A 104 -21.25 37.97 13.27
N ILE A 105 -22.42 37.33 13.27
CA ILE A 105 -23.72 38.02 13.21
C ILE A 105 -23.87 39.01 14.38
N HIS A 106 -23.37 38.68 15.56
CA HIS A 106 -23.42 39.57 16.71
C HIS A 106 -22.43 40.74 16.64
N LEU A 107 -21.29 40.56 15.98
CA LEU A 107 -20.27 41.61 15.84
C LEU A 107 -20.51 42.54 14.63
N VAL A 108 -21.14 42.02 13.57
CA VAL A 108 -21.37 42.76 12.32
C VAL A 108 -22.09 44.10 12.54
N PRO A 109 -23.16 44.22 13.35
CA PRO A 109 -23.83 45.50 13.55
C PRO A 109 -22.93 46.57 14.14
N LEU A 110 -22.04 46.21 15.07
CA LEU A 110 -21.08 47.14 15.68
C LEU A 110 -20.07 47.61 14.62
N LEU A 111 -19.46 46.67 13.90
CA LEU A 111 -18.46 47.00 12.87
C LEU A 111 -19.06 47.81 11.72
N MET A 112 -20.31 47.51 11.34
CA MET A 112 -21.04 48.27 10.32
C MET A 112 -21.30 49.70 10.79
N ALA A 113 -21.72 49.89 12.04
CA ALA A 113 -21.96 51.22 12.60
C ALA A 113 -20.68 52.07 12.70
N GLU A 114 -19.53 51.46 13.02
CA GLU A 114 -18.24 52.15 12.98
C GLU A 114 -17.84 52.52 11.54
N GLY A 115 -18.03 51.59 10.59
CA GLY A 115 -17.81 51.85 9.17
C GLY A 115 -18.67 53.00 8.64
N ASP A 116 -19.97 53.02 8.96
CA ASP A 116 -20.91 54.05 8.52
C ASP A 116 -20.51 55.45 9.05
N ARG A 117 -20.02 55.54 10.30
CA ARG A 117 -19.51 56.80 10.87
C ARG A 117 -18.26 57.29 10.14
N ASP A 118 -17.35 56.38 9.82
CA ASP A 118 -16.10 56.71 9.11
C ASP A 118 -16.35 57.14 7.67
N VAL A 119 -17.26 56.46 6.97
CA VAL A 119 -17.69 56.83 5.62
C VAL A 119 -18.30 58.21 5.62
N TYR A 120 -19.24 58.49 6.52
CA TYR A 120 -19.86 59.81 6.63
C TYR A 120 -18.82 60.92 6.86
N ARG A 121 -17.85 60.71 7.76
CA ARG A 121 -16.76 61.67 8.00
C ARG A 121 -15.95 61.97 6.73
N ARG A 122 -15.61 60.94 5.95
CA ARG A 122 -14.87 61.10 4.69
C ARG A 122 -15.69 61.80 3.63
N GLU A 123 -16.98 61.51 3.52
CA GLU A 123 -17.89 62.18 2.60
C GLU A 123 -18.00 63.67 2.92
N GLN A 124 -18.17 64.04 4.19
CA GLN A 124 -18.22 65.44 4.59
C GLN A 124 -16.90 66.18 4.27
N ALA A 125 -15.75 65.54 4.53
CA ALA A 125 -14.45 66.10 4.17
C ALA A 125 -14.29 66.26 2.64
N ALA A 126 -14.75 65.28 1.85
CA ALA A 126 -14.72 65.35 0.40
C ALA A 126 -15.62 66.47 -0.13
N LEU A 127 -16.84 66.61 0.40
CA LEU A 127 -17.77 67.69 0.03
C LEU A 127 -17.22 69.07 0.40
N ALA A 128 -16.53 69.21 1.54
CA ALA A 128 -15.88 70.45 1.92
C ALA A 128 -14.74 70.82 0.94
N ARG A 129 -13.87 69.86 0.61
CA ARG A 129 -12.80 70.05 -0.37
C ARG A 129 -13.33 70.37 -1.76
N GLU A 130 -14.38 69.68 -2.20
CA GLU A 130 -15.02 69.94 -3.49
C GLU A 130 -15.55 71.37 -3.58
N LYS A 131 -16.22 71.87 -2.52
CA LYS A 131 -16.71 73.25 -2.44
C LYS A 131 -15.59 74.28 -2.55
N GLU A 132 -14.46 74.03 -1.89
CA GLU A 132 -13.30 74.93 -1.92
C GLU A 132 -12.62 74.97 -3.29
N ILE A 133 -12.47 73.81 -3.94
CA ILE A 133 -11.81 73.68 -5.24
C ILE A 133 -12.70 74.23 -6.38
N MET A 134 -14.01 73.99 -6.33
CA MET A 134 -14.93 74.28 -7.42
C MET A 134 -15.63 75.65 -7.32
N LYS A 135 -15.20 76.52 -6.39
CA LYS A 135 -15.78 77.85 -6.18
C LYS A 135 -15.78 78.75 -7.42
N ASP A 136 -14.81 78.58 -8.31
CA ASP A 136 -14.59 79.46 -9.46
C ASP A 136 -15.30 78.96 -10.74
N VAL A 137 -15.93 77.77 -10.71
CA VAL A 137 -16.55 77.13 -11.89
C VAL A 137 -18.05 77.47 -11.96
N LYS A 138 -18.46 78.16 -13.04
CA LYS A 138 -19.85 78.58 -13.25
C LYS A 138 -20.78 77.37 -13.47
N GLY A 139 -21.80 77.24 -12.62
CA GLY A 139 -22.85 76.22 -12.75
C GLY A 139 -22.55 74.89 -12.04
N TRP A 140 -21.44 74.80 -11.29
CA TRP A 140 -21.14 73.63 -10.48
C TRP A 140 -21.85 73.69 -9.11
N GLU A 141 -22.62 72.65 -8.79
CA GLU A 141 -23.28 72.47 -7.50
C GLU A 141 -22.57 71.36 -6.73
N ALA A 142 -21.79 71.74 -5.71
CA ALA A 142 -21.03 70.76 -4.91
C ALA A 142 -21.95 69.79 -4.17
N GLY A 143 -21.67 68.49 -4.26
CA GLY A 143 -22.47 67.43 -3.64
C GLY A 143 -23.75 67.06 -4.39
N LYS A 144 -23.98 67.58 -5.59
CA LYS A 144 -25.07 67.10 -6.45
C LYS A 144 -24.81 65.67 -6.90
N SER A 145 -25.79 64.78 -6.73
CA SER A 145 -25.66 63.40 -7.19
C SER A 145 -25.57 63.34 -8.72
N VAL A 146 -24.62 62.56 -9.24
CA VAL A 146 -24.50 62.25 -10.68
C VAL A 146 -25.72 61.47 -11.18
N TYR A 147 -26.35 60.72 -10.28
CA TYR A 147 -27.54 59.94 -10.57
C TYR A 147 -28.81 60.77 -10.34
N ASN A 148 -29.80 60.56 -11.21
CA ASN A 148 -31.12 61.21 -11.10
C ASN A 148 -32.03 60.58 -10.03
N SER A 149 -31.59 59.51 -9.36
CA SER A 149 -32.37 58.81 -8.34
C SER A 149 -32.02 59.30 -6.95
N SER A 150 -33.01 59.45 -6.07
CA SER A 150 -32.83 59.82 -4.65
C SER A 150 -32.23 58.72 -3.77
N ARG A 151 -31.84 57.57 -4.34
CA ARG A 151 -31.25 56.45 -3.61
C ARG A 151 -29.78 56.74 -3.31
N TYR A 152 -29.39 56.52 -2.05
CA TYR A 152 -27.99 56.57 -1.64
C TYR A 152 -27.13 55.59 -2.45
N ARG A 153 -25.94 56.06 -2.85
CA ARG A 153 -24.92 55.27 -3.54
C ARG A 153 -23.58 55.54 -2.89
N SER A 154 -22.84 54.49 -2.57
CA SER A 154 -21.46 54.62 -2.10
C SER A 154 -20.59 55.24 -3.19
N PRO A 155 -19.65 56.15 -2.86
CA PRO A 155 -18.69 56.65 -3.83
C PRO A 155 -17.78 55.52 -4.33
N GLU A 156 -17.55 55.48 -5.65
CA GLU A 156 -16.69 54.48 -6.30
C GLU A 156 -15.20 54.79 -6.10
N ILE A 157 -14.86 56.07 -6.07
CA ILE A 157 -13.49 56.56 -5.96
C ILE A 157 -13.40 57.47 -4.73
N VAL A 158 -12.55 57.10 -3.79
CA VAL A 158 -12.24 57.92 -2.61
C VAL A 158 -10.88 58.57 -2.84
N ILE A 159 -10.89 59.88 -3.06
CA ILE A 159 -9.66 60.68 -3.21
C ILE A 159 -9.23 61.06 -1.80
N LEU A 160 -8.12 60.48 -1.33
CA LEU A 160 -7.58 60.68 0.02
C LEU A 160 -7.13 62.13 0.22
#